data_AF-A0A928JSD5-F1
#
_entry.id   AF-A0A928JSD5-F1
#
_cell.length_a   1.000
_cell.length_b   1.000
_cell.length_c   1.000
_cell.angle_alpha   90.00
_cell.angle_beta   90.00
_cell.angle_gamma   90.00
#
_symmetry.space_group_name_H-M   'P 1'
#
loop_
_entity.id
_entity.type
_entity.pdbx_description
1 polymer ?
#
loop_
_entity_poly.entity_id
_entity_poly.type
_entity_poly.pdbx_seq_one_letter_code
_entity_poly.pdbx_strand_id
1 'polypeptide(L)'
;MEYIKVTKDNIENEHICCAISNNNDVQVASKKAWLSERFDDGLVFLKSTERGKCFIEYIPAENAWNPIEADGYMFINCLWVSGSFKGHGYSNDLLGECIADS
;
A
#
# COMPACT_ATOMS: atom_id res chain seq x y z
N MET A 1 -5.08 -7.62 13.29
CA MET A 1 -3.63 -7.49 12.99
C MET A 1 -3.24 -6.04 13.20
N GLU A 2 -2.02 -5.73 13.59
CA GLU A 2 -1.56 -4.34 13.67
C GLU A 2 -1.04 -3.86 12.31
N TYR A 3 -1.37 -2.61 11.96
CA TYR A 3 -0.99 -2.00 10.70
C TYR A 3 -0.16 -0.73 10.90
N ILE A 4 0.74 -0.48 9.97
CA ILE A 4 1.61 0.70 9.89
C ILE A 4 1.29 1.40 8.57
N LYS A 5 0.92 2.69 8.67
CA LYS A 5 0.86 3.58 7.50
C LYS A 5 2.28 4.01 7.15
N VAL A 6 2.69 3.75 5.92
CA VAL A 6 3.98 4.21 5.41
C VAL A 6 3.85 5.68 5.05
N THR A 7 4.83 6.47 5.47
CA THR A 7 4.88 7.91 5.33
C THR A 7 6.28 8.32 4.88
N LYS A 8 6.46 9.58 4.48
CA LYS A 8 7.79 10.12 4.13
C LYS A 8 8.82 9.97 5.27
N ASP A 9 8.37 9.99 6.52
CA ASP A 9 9.25 9.93 7.69
C ASP A 9 9.74 8.51 8.01
N ASN A 10 8.95 7.47 7.68
CA ASN A 10 9.25 6.09 8.03
C ASN A 10 9.59 5.19 6.83
N ILE A 11 9.37 5.66 5.58
CA ILE A 11 9.53 4.83 4.38
C ILE A 11 10.91 4.21 4.23
N GLU A 12 11.96 4.87 4.73
CA GLU A 12 13.30 4.30 4.66
C GLU A 12 13.50 3.10 5.57
N ASN A 13 12.83 3.09 6.72
CA ASN A 13 12.90 2.03 7.71
C ASN A 13 11.90 0.90 7.42
N GLU A 14 10.82 1.21 6.70
CA GLU A 14 9.76 0.25 6.42
C GLU A 14 10.03 -0.61 5.17
N HIS A 15 9.68 -1.89 5.28
CA HIS A 15 9.63 -2.78 4.12
C HIS A 15 8.32 -2.64 3.36
N ILE A 16 8.39 -2.31 2.07
CA ILE A 16 7.25 -1.93 1.22
C ILE A 16 6.95 -2.93 0.07
N CYS A 17 7.57 -4.11 0.06
CA CYS A 17 7.47 -5.02 -1.09
C CYS A 17 6.77 -6.35 -0.78
N CYS A 18 6.04 -6.85 -1.77
CA CYS A 18 5.22 -8.07 -1.74
C CYS A 18 6.01 -9.32 -2.11
N ALA A 19 7.08 -9.17 -2.90
CA ALA A 19 7.80 -10.29 -3.53
C ALA A 19 9.34 -10.15 -3.53
N ILE A 20 9.88 -8.98 -3.17
CA ILE A 20 11.33 -8.74 -3.23
C ILE A 20 11.92 -8.91 -1.83
N SER A 21 12.89 -9.82 -1.72
CA SER A 21 13.45 -10.28 -0.45
C SER A 21 14.45 -9.30 0.18
N ASN A 22 15.02 -8.37 -0.60
CA ASN A 22 16.14 -7.54 -0.17
C ASN A 22 15.89 -6.04 -0.39
N ASN A 23 16.14 -5.24 0.66
CA ASN A 23 16.05 -3.77 0.59
C ASN A 23 17.13 -3.15 -0.31
N ASN A 24 18.19 -3.89 -0.63
CA ASN A 24 19.26 -3.45 -1.55
C ASN A 24 18.92 -3.66 -3.03
N ASP A 25 17.71 -4.14 -3.36
CA ASP A 25 17.27 -4.24 -4.74
C ASP A 25 16.89 -2.84 -5.27
N VAL A 26 17.39 -2.50 -6.46
CA VAL A 26 17.11 -1.23 -7.15
C VAL A 26 15.60 -0.98 -7.32
N GLN A 27 14.81 -2.05 -7.42
CA GLN A 27 13.35 -1.98 -7.52
C GLN A 27 12.71 -1.45 -6.23
N VAL A 28 13.28 -1.77 -5.06
CA VAL A 28 12.79 -1.27 -3.77
C VAL A 28 13.06 0.23 -3.67
N ALA A 29 14.27 0.68 -4.02
CA ALA A 29 14.59 2.10 -4.04
C ALA A 29 13.70 2.89 -5.01
N SER A 30 13.48 2.35 -6.22
CA SER A 30 12.59 2.98 -7.22
C SER A 30 11.14 3.06 -6.72
N LYS A 31 10.63 2.00 -6.08
CA LYS A 31 9.28 2.03 -5.51
C LYS A 31 9.18 3.02 -4.34
N LYS A 32 10.19 3.08 -3.46
CA LYS A 32 10.21 4.06 -2.35
C LYS A 32 10.18 5.49 -2.85
N ALA A 33 10.98 5.80 -3.88
CA ALA A 33 10.98 7.13 -4.50
C ALA A 33 9.59 7.47 -5.06
N TRP A 34 9.00 6.55 -5.83
CA TRP A 34 7.67 6.74 -6.39
C TRP A 34 6.58 6.91 -5.32
N LEU A 35 6.57 6.06 -4.29
CA LEU A 35 5.63 6.18 -3.16
C LEU A 35 5.77 7.54 -2.47
N SER A 36 7.01 7.98 -2.21
CA SER A 36 7.31 9.25 -1.54
C SER A 36 6.75 10.44 -2.30
N GLU A 37 6.83 10.43 -3.63
CA GLU A 37 6.24 11.47 -4.47
C GLU A 37 4.71 11.41 -4.45
N ARG A 38 4.13 10.22 -4.61
CA ARG A 38 2.67 10.06 -4.72
C ARG A 38 1.93 10.23 -3.40
N PHE A 39 2.61 10.19 -2.26
CA PHE A 39 1.99 10.52 -0.97
C PHE A 39 1.40 11.94 -0.95
N ASP A 40 2.00 12.89 -1.68
CA ASP A 40 1.44 14.24 -1.82
C ASP A 40 0.17 14.27 -2.68
N ASP A 41 0.00 13.28 -3.56
CA ASP A 41 -1.16 13.10 -4.43
C ASP A 41 -2.27 12.27 -3.75
N GLY A 42 -2.13 11.98 -2.45
CA GLY A 42 -3.10 11.23 -1.65
C GLY A 42 -2.92 9.70 -1.68
N LEU A 43 -1.81 9.19 -2.20
CA LEU A 43 -1.50 7.76 -2.11
C LEU A 43 -1.36 7.33 -0.65
N VAL A 44 -2.02 6.23 -0.31
CA VAL A 44 -1.88 5.55 0.98
C VAL A 44 -1.28 4.17 0.76
N PHE A 45 -0.25 3.86 1.56
CA PHE A 45 0.32 2.53 1.65
C PHE A 45 0.24 2.06 3.10
N LEU A 46 -0.64 1.09 3.37
CA LEU A 46 -0.89 0.54 4.70
C LEU A 46 -0.49 -0.94 4.72
N LYS A 47 0.38 -1.32 5.65
CA LYS A 47 0.94 -2.68 5.73
C LYS A 47 0.84 -3.25 7.14
N SER A 48 0.84 -4.58 7.26
CA SER A 48 1.02 -5.24 8.54
C SER A 48 2.40 -4.96 9.13
N THR A 49 2.51 -4.94 10.45
CA THR A 49 3.81 -4.93 11.15
C THR A 49 4.70 -6.09 10.71
N GLU A 50 4.11 -7.25 10.43
CA GLU A 50 4.83 -8.40 9.86
C GLU A 50 5.30 -8.13 8.43
N ARG A 51 6.59 -8.43 8.19
CA ARG A 51 7.24 -8.15 6.91
C ARG A 51 6.64 -8.96 5.76
N GLY A 52 6.12 -8.26 4.75
CA GLY A 52 5.70 -8.84 3.46
C GLY A 52 4.48 -9.75 3.54
N LYS A 53 3.66 -9.61 4.58
CA LYS A 53 2.54 -10.52 4.84
C LYS A 53 1.21 -9.99 4.35
N CYS A 54 0.85 -8.77 4.73
CA CYS A 54 -0.41 -8.15 4.35
C CYS A 54 -0.20 -6.66 4.09
N PHE A 55 -0.77 -6.12 3.02
CA PHE A 55 -0.81 -4.67 2.78
C PHE A 55 -1.89 -4.30 1.76
N ILE A 56 -2.21 -3.01 1.73
CA ILE A 56 -3.03 -2.37 0.72
C ILE A 56 -2.37 -1.05 0.27
N GLU A 57 -2.55 -0.74 -1.00
CA GLU A 57 -2.05 0.47 -1.66
C GLU A 57 -3.19 1.07 -2.49
N TYR A 58 -3.57 2.31 -2.20
CA TYR A 58 -4.69 2.99 -2.86
C TYR A 58 -4.48 4.50 -2.96
N ILE A 59 -5.17 5.14 -3.90
CA ILE A 59 -5.08 6.58 -4.21
C ILE A 59 -6.45 7.09 -4.71
N PRO A 60 -6.79 8.39 -4.59
CA PRO A 60 -7.91 8.96 -5.34
C PRO A 60 -7.80 8.64 -6.83
N ALA A 61 -8.90 8.21 -7.44
CA ALA A 61 -8.88 7.68 -8.80
C ALA A 61 -8.51 8.73 -9.86
N GLU A 62 -8.78 10.02 -9.61
CA GLU A 62 -8.31 11.13 -10.43
C GLU A 62 -6.78 11.24 -10.53
N ASN A 63 -6.05 10.71 -9.54
CA ASN A 63 -4.60 10.70 -9.48
C ASN A 63 -4.00 9.32 -9.82
N ALA A 64 -4.85 8.35 -10.19
CA ALA A 64 -4.37 7.02 -10.56
C ALA A 64 -3.50 7.09 -11.83
N TRP A 65 -2.46 6.25 -11.88
CA TRP A 65 -1.59 6.15 -13.06
C TRP A 65 -2.29 5.50 -14.27
N ASN A 66 -3.45 4.89 -14.04
CA ASN A 66 -4.24 4.24 -15.06
C ASN A 66 -5.16 5.26 -15.76
N PRO A 67 -5.39 5.12 -17.08
CA PRO A 67 -6.28 6.01 -17.82
C PRO A 67 -7.75 5.67 -17.51
N ILE A 68 -8.19 6.04 -16.32
CA ILE A 68 -9.56 5.86 -15.84
C ILE A 68 -10.17 7.23 -15.54
N GLU A 69 -11.48 7.36 -15.76
CA GLU A 69 -12.26 8.53 -15.38
C GLU A 69 -13.27 8.07 -14.33
N ALA A 70 -13.01 8.39 -13.07
CA ALA A 70 -13.76 7.88 -11.92
C ALA A 70 -13.67 8.84 -10.73
N ASP A 71 -14.05 10.09 -10.93
CA ASP A 71 -13.99 11.14 -9.90
C ASP A 71 -14.75 10.74 -8.64
N GLY A 72 -14.13 10.95 -7.47
CA GLY A 72 -14.72 10.62 -6.17
C GLY A 72 -14.70 9.13 -5.82
N TYR A 73 -13.97 8.31 -6.58
CA TYR A 73 -13.69 6.92 -6.25
C TYR A 73 -12.24 6.75 -5.77
N MET A 74 -11.99 5.70 -5.01
CA MET A 74 -10.65 5.24 -4.66
C MET A 74 -10.18 4.16 -5.62
N PHE A 75 -8.97 4.31 -6.16
CA PHE A 75 -8.31 3.29 -6.97
C PHE A 75 -7.34 2.48 -6.11
N ILE A 76 -7.60 1.18 -5.97
CA ILE A 76 -6.71 0.25 -5.27
C ILE A 76 -5.67 -0.29 -6.27
N ASN A 77 -4.42 0.19 -6.15
CA ASN A 77 -3.29 -0.33 -6.92
C ASN A 77 -3.02 -1.80 -6.58
N CYS A 78 -3.07 -2.14 -5.29
CA CYS A 78 -2.78 -3.48 -4.83
C CYS A 78 -3.43 -3.77 -3.47
N LEU A 79 -3.98 -4.97 -3.33
CA LEU A 79 -4.41 -5.53 -2.06
C LEU A 79 -3.85 -6.95 -1.96
N TRP A 80 -3.06 -7.21 -0.93
CA TRP A 80 -2.36 -8.49 -0.78
C TRP A 80 -2.46 -9.00 0.65
N VAL A 81 -2.78 -10.28 0.78
CA VAL A 81 -2.76 -11.02 2.05
C VAL A 81 -2.12 -12.37 1.79
N SER A 82 -1.08 -12.71 2.57
CA SER A 82 -0.41 -13.99 2.47
C SER A 82 -1.37 -15.14 2.74
N GLY A 83 -1.26 -16.23 1.95
CA GLY A 83 -2.10 -17.41 2.11
C GLY A 83 -2.04 -18.06 3.49
N SER A 84 -0.95 -17.85 4.25
CA SER A 84 -0.84 -18.30 5.65
C SER A 84 -1.86 -17.64 6.58
N PHE A 85 -2.43 -16.49 6.18
CA PHE A 85 -3.43 -15.74 6.93
C PHE A 85 -4.84 -15.87 6.36
N LYS A 86 -5.08 -16.84 5.46
CA LYS A 86 -6.41 -17.11 4.92
C LYS A 86 -7.43 -17.34 6.05
N GLY A 87 -8.63 -16.79 5.90
CA GLY A 87 -9.73 -16.98 6.86
C GLY A 87 -9.71 -16.07 8.10
N HIS A 88 -8.68 -15.23 8.27
CA HIS A 88 -8.56 -14.35 9.44
C HIS A 88 -9.26 -12.99 9.29
N GLY A 89 -9.76 -12.66 8.11
CA GLY A 89 -10.46 -11.39 7.86
C GLY A 89 -9.57 -10.19 7.53
N TYR A 90 -8.24 -10.31 7.56
CA TYR A 90 -7.33 -9.16 7.37
C TYR A 90 -7.46 -8.41 6.04
N SER A 91 -7.96 -9.06 4.99
CA SER A 91 -8.28 -8.37 3.72
C SER A 91 -9.46 -7.41 3.88
N ASN A 92 -10.44 -7.77 4.73
CA ASN A 92 -11.59 -6.94 5.01
C ASN A 92 -11.18 -5.76 5.89
N ASP A 93 -10.31 -5.98 6.87
CA ASP A 93 -9.75 -4.90 7.71
C ASP A 93 -9.04 -3.86 6.81
N LEU A 94 -8.11 -4.29 5.96
CA LEU A 94 -7.39 -3.41 5.03
C LEU A 94 -8.32 -2.68 4.04
N LEU A 95 -9.33 -3.37 3.51
CA LEU A 95 -10.32 -2.75 2.63
C LEU A 95 -11.20 -1.75 3.38
N GLY A 96 -11.52 -2.02 4.65
CA GLY A 96 -12.27 -1.14 5.52
C GLY A 96 -11.56 0.21 5.74
N GLU A 97 -10.24 0.21 5.89
CA GLU A 97 -9.43 1.43 5.98
C GLU A 97 -9.51 2.26 4.69
N CYS A 98 -9.43 1.62 3.52
CA CYS A 98 -9.60 2.30 2.23
C CYS A 98 -11.00 2.91 2.08
N ILE A 99 -12.04 2.19 2.51
CA ILE A 99 -13.42 2.70 2.48
C ILE A 99 -13.60 3.88 3.44
N ALA A 100 -12.93 3.86 4.60
CA ALA A 100 -13.01 4.94 5.59
C ALA A 100 -12.30 6.23 5.13
N ASP A 101 -11.27 6.10 4.28
CA ASP A 101 -10.56 7.22 3.65
C ASP A 101 -11.28 7.79 2.41
N SER A 102 -12.34 7.13 1.92
CA SER A 102 -13.10 7.49 0.71
C SER A 102 -14.15 8.59 0.92
#